data_AF-A0A6C0CJ47-F1
#
_entry.id   AF-A0A6C0CJ47-F1
#
_cell.length_a   1.000
_cell.length_b   1.000
_cell.length_c   1.000
_cell.angle_alpha   90.00
_cell.angle_beta   90.00
_cell.angle_gamma   90.00
#
_symmetry.space_group_name_H-M   'P 1'
#
loop_
_entity.id
_entity.type
_entity.pdbx_description
1 polymer ?
#
loop_
_entity_poly.entity_id
_entity_poly.type
_entity_poly.pdbx_seq_one_letter_code
_entity_poly.pdbx_strand_id
1 'polypeptide(L)'
;MDLRIINFNTPDKKYITERTSLICKTIGILFLVLLIINKYYYKTFNLIDKLINYISFLCLFLIFFYCFINFNAKNLTYVHYFTVLFIWVPLLFCKNPSILMFYMFYIIVILIGWTLNNGICMLGELSWDYKINEKKYEGNNELDSPWRGLTLIGMIIILFIKIIYYTYLNKNSK
;
A
#
# COMPACT_ATOMS: atom_id res chain seq x y z
N MET A 1 -23.87 30.69 5.18
CA MET A 1 -22.74 29.89 4.69
C MET A 1 -22.88 28.52 5.34
N ASP A 2 -23.65 27.63 4.71
CA ASP A 2 -23.96 26.33 5.28
C ASP A 2 -22.75 25.42 5.16
N LEU A 3 -22.19 25.03 6.31
CA LEU A 3 -21.24 23.93 6.42
C LEU A 3 -22.00 22.63 6.12
N ARG A 4 -22.18 22.32 4.83
CA ARG A 4 -22.57 20.98 4.40
C ARG A 4 -21.44 20.04 4.79
N ILE A 5 -21.71 19.21 5.80
CA ILE A 5 -20.84 18.10 6.21
C ILE A 5 -20.55 17.27 4.95
N ILE A 6 -19.28 17.26 4.55
CA ILE A 6 -18.80 16.53 3.38
C ILE A 6 -19.03 15.05 3.64
N ASN A 7 -20.09 14.49 3.06
CA ASN A 7 -20.28 13.05 3.02
C ASN A 7 -19.26 12.46 2.05
N PHE A 8 -18.13 11.99 2.57
CA PHE A 8 -17.27 11.07 1.85
C PHE A 8 -18.11 9.83 1.53
N ASN A 9 -18.52 9.68 0.26
CA ASN A 9 -19.17 8.48 -0.21
C ASN A 9 -18.25 7.30 0.11
N THR A 10 -18.73 6.43 0.99
CA THR A 10 -18.04 5.22 1.38
C THR A 10 -17.76 4.36 0.15
N PRO A 11 -16.61 3.66 0.09
CA PRO A 11 -16.35 2.69 -0.97
C PRO A 11 -17.51 1.70 -1.04
N ASP A 12 -17.81 1.21 -2.25
CA ASP A 12 -18.97 0.36 -2.50
C ASP A 12 -18.91 -0.89 -1.60
N LYS A 13 -19.66 -0.83 -0.49
CA LYS A 13 -19.57 -1.80 0.61
C LYS A 13 -19.81 -3.21 0.07
N LYS A 14 -20.67 -3.34 -0.94
CA LYS A 14 -20.97 -4.60 -1.61
C LYS A 14 -19.74 -5.21 -2.28
N TYR A 15 -18.98 -4.40 -3.01
CA TYR A 15 -17.75 -4.84 -3.70
C TYR A 15 -16.69 -5.38 -2.73
N ILE A 16 -16.39 -4.62 -1.67
CA ILE A 16 -15.41 -5.04 -0.66
C ILE A 16 -15.89 -6.30 0.05
N THR A 17 -17.18 -6.38 0.38
CA THR A 17 -17.77 -7.55 1.06
C THR A 17 -17.62 -8.82 0.22
N GLU A 18 -17.88 -8.75 -1.09
CA GLU A 18 -17.75 -9.89 -2.03
C GLU A 18 -16.30 -10.37 -2.18
N ARG A 19 -15.31 -9.48 -2.00
CA ARG A 19 -13.88 -9.80 -2.14
C ARG A 19 -13.11 -9.92 -0.83
N THR A 20 -13.81 -9.84 0.31
CA THR A 20 -13.21 -9.85 1.66
C THR A 20 -12.19 -10.97 1.83
N SER A 21 -12.50 -12.19 1.39
CA SER A 21 -11.60 -13.34 1.52
C SER A 21 -10.26 -13.13 0.80
N LEU A 22 -10.30 -12.60 -0.43
CA LEU A 22 -9.09 -12.32 -1.21
C LEU A 22 -8.28 -11.19 -0.56
N ILE A 23 -8.94 -10.09 -0.23
CA ILE A 23 -8.34 -8.92 0.43
C ILE A 23 -7.64 -9.34 1.72
N CYS A 24 -8.36 -10.01 2.63
CA CYS A 24 -7.85 -10.38 3.94
C CYS A 24 -6.68 -11.37 3.85
N LYS A 25 -6.73 -12.35 2.92
CA LYS A 25 -5.61 -13.27 2.69
C LYS A 25 -4.36 -12.54 2.20
N THR A 26 -4.51 -11.64 1.23
CA THR A 26 -3.40 -10.84 0.70
C THR A 26 -2.75 -10.00 1.79
N ILE A 27 -3.56 -9.32 2.61
CA ILE A 27 -3.07 -8.54 3.76
C ILE A 27 -2.39 -9.43 4.81
N GLY A 28 -2.97 -10.60 5.08
CA GLY A 28 -2.38 -11.58 6.00
C GLY A 28 -0.97 -11.99 5.56
N ILE A 29 -0.77 -12.26 4.27
CA ILE A 29 0.56 -12.57 3.71
C ILE A 29 1.52 -11.39 3.91
N LEU A 30 1.12 -10.16 3.59
CA LEU A 30 1.96 -8.98 3.79
C LEU A 30 2.35 -8.77 5.25
N PHE A 31 1.41 -8.99 6.18
CA PHE A 31 1.66 -8.89 7.62
C PHE A 31 2.67 -9.96 8.09
N LEU A 32 2.54 -11.20 7.62
CA LEU A 32 3.48 -12.28 7.93
C LEU A 32 4.90 -11.98 7.41
N VAL A 33 5.02 -11.47 6.19
CA VAL A 33 6.33 -11.07 5.64
C VAL A 33 6.96 -9.97 6.50
N LEU A 34 6.18 -8.98 6.94
CA LEU A 34 6.69 -7.92 7.82
C LEU A 34 7.14 -8.45 9.19
N LEU A 35 6.44 -9.45 9.75
CA LEU A 35 6.86 -10.13 10.98
C LEU A 35 8.20 -10.87 10.80
N ILE A 36 8.39 -11.56 9.68
CA ILE A 36 9.66 -12.23 9.35
C ILE A 36 10.78 -11.19 9.29
N ILE A 37 10.55 -10.07 8.59
CA ILE A 37 11.55 -9.00 8.47
C ILE A 37 11.92 -8.43 9.84
N ASN A 38 10.95 -8.19 10.70
CA ASN A 38 11.18 -7.76 12.08
C ASN A 38 11.99 -8.77 12.88
N LYS A 39 11.71 -10.06 12.75
CA LYS A 39 12.42 -11.10 13.49
C LYS A 39 13.91 -11.17 13.10
N TYR A 40 14.22 -11.10 11.81
CA TYR A 40 15.57 -11.37 11.31
C TYR A 40 16.43 -10.11 11.07
N TYR A 41 15.82 -9.00 10.69
CA TYR A 41 16.56 -7.82 10.19
C TYR A 41 16.44 -6.58 11.08
N TYR A 42 15.62 -6.58 12.13
CA TYR A 42 15.38 -5.39 12.95
C TYR A 42 16.65 -4.78 13.58
N LYS A 43 17.65 -5.61 13.91
CA LYS A 43 18.95 -5.14 14.42
C LYS A 43 19.75 -4.32 13.42
N THR A 44 19.45 -4.45 12.13
CA THR A 44 20.13 -3.71 11.03
C THR A 44 19.49 -2.35 10.75
N PHE A 45 18.38 -2.01 11.42
CA PHE A 45 17.62 -0.81 11.14
C PHE A 45 18.19 0.40 11.88
N ASN A 46 18.40 1.49 11.15
CA ASN A 46 18.65 2.80 11.76
C ASN A 46 17.34 3.38 12.33
N LEU A 47 17.39 4.59 12.89
CA LEU A 47 16.21 5.24 13.49
C LEU A 47 15.08 5.46 12.47
N ILE A 48 15.41 5.90 11.25
CA ILE A 48 14.44 6.16 10.18
C ILE A 48 13.79 4.84 9.73
N ASP A 49 14.60 3.81 9.51
CA ASP A 49 14.15 2.46 9.14
C ASP A 49 13.18 1.90 10.19
N LYS A 50 13.49 2.07 11.47
CA LYS A 50 12.61 1.65 12.58
C LYS A 50 11.27 2.39 12.54
N LEU A 51 11.27 3.71 12.35
CA LEU A 51 10.04 4.50 12.26
C LEU A 51 9.17 4.06 11.08
N ILE A 52 9.77 3.89 9.90
CA ILE A 52 9.07 3.39 8.70
C ILE A 52 8.46 2.02 8.96
N ASN A 53 9.23 1.12 9.57
CA ASN A 53 8.78 -0.22 9.90
C ASN A 53 7.66 -0.22 10.96
N TYR A 54 7.71 0.64 11.98
CA TYR A 54 6.65 0.77 12.97
C TYR A 54 5.34 1.28 12.36
N ILE A 55 5.42 2.31 11.51
CA ILE A 55 4.24 2.82 10.80
C ILE A 55 3.65 1.74 9.90
N SER A 56 4.49 1.00 9.18
CA SER A 56 4.06 -0.13 8.34
C SER A 56 3.35 -1.21 9.15
N PHE A 57 3.92 -1.56 10.31
CA PHE A 57 3.35 -2.55 11.21
C PHE A 57 2.00 -2.10 11.75
N LEU A 58 1.89 -0.84 12.19
CA LEU A 58 0.64 -0.27 12.69
C LEU A 58 -0.44 -0.26 11.60
N CYS A 59 -0.08 0.14 10.37
CA CYS A 59 -1.02 0.15 9.25
C CYS A 59 -1.52 -1.26 8.94
N LEU A 60 -0.62 -2.23 8.77
CA LEU A 60 -1.04 -3.61 8.48
C LEU A 60 -1.78 -4.25 9.65
N PHE A 61 -1.43 -3.93 10.89
CA PHE A 61 -2.15 -4.39 12.07
C PHE A 61 -3.59 -3.87 12.09
N LEU A 62 -3.80 -2.57 11.81
CA LEU A 62 -5.14 -1.98 11.71
C LEU A 62 -5.94 -2.61 10.57
N ILE A 63 -5.32 -2.78 9.39
CA ILE A 63 -5.96 -3.46 8.26
C ILE A 63 -6.34 -4.89 8.66
N PHE A 64 -5.43 -5.64 9.28
CA PHE A 64 -5.68 -7.00 9.76
C PHE A 64 -6.84 -7.04 10.77
N PHE A 65 -6.84 -6.13 11.74
CA PHE A 65 -7.93 -5.99 12.71
C PHE A 65 -9.28 -5.72 12.03
N TYR A 66 -9.32 -4.79 11.08
CA TYR A 66 -10.54 -4.48 10.31
C TYR A 66 -10.92 -5.55 9.28
N CYS A 67 -10.06 -6.52 9.00
CA CYS A 67 -10.36 -7.62 8.09
C CYS A 67 -10.89 -8.84 8.83
N PHE A 68 -10.23 -9.23 9.93
CA PHE A 68 -10.44 -10.52 10.59
C PHE A 68 -11.19 -10.43 11.93
N ILE A 69 -11.07 -9.32 12.66
CA ILE A 69 -11.62 -9.20 14.02
C ILE A 69 -12.91 -8.39 14.00
N ASN A 70 -12.88 -7.18 13.42
CA ASN A 70 -14.02 -6.29 13.35
C ASN A 70 -14.19 -5.77 11.93
N PHE A 71 -14.87 -6.57 11.08
CA PHE A 71 -15.00 -6.25 9.67
C PHE A 71 -15.61 -4.87 9.45
N ASN A 72 -14.81 -3.95 8.92
CA ASN A 72 -15.23 -2.58 8.63
C ASN A 72 -14.62 -2.10 7.32
N ALA A 73 -15.38 -2.27 6.23
CA ALA A 73 -14.97 -1.89 4.88
C ALA A 73 -14.54 -0.43 4.76
N LYS A 74 -15.20 0.51 5.47
CA LYS A 74 -14.87 1.94 5.44
C LYS A 74 -13.47 2.18 6.02
N ASN A 75 -13.21 1.68 7.23
CA ASN A 75 -11.92 1.88 7.89
C ASN A 75 -10.79 1.12 7.18
N LEU A 76 -11.07 -0.08 6.67
CA LEU A 76 -10.14 -0.87 5.88
C LEU A 76 -9.61 -0.09 4.68
N THR A 77 -10.51 0.55 3.94
CA THR A 77 -10.17 1.38 2.78
C THR A 77 -9.35 2.61 3.17
N TYR A 78 -9.72 3.35 4.24
CA TYR A 78 -8.94 4.51 4.69
C TYR A 78 -7.51 4.14 5.08
N VAL A 79 -7.33 3.07 5.84
CA VAL A 79 -5.98 2.63 6.25
C VAL A 79 -5.18 2.15 5.03
N HIS A 80 -5.82 1.50 4.06
CA HIS A 80 -5.16 1.14 2.81
C HIS A 80 -4.71 2.35 1.99
N TYR A 81 -5.54 3.37 1.82
CA TYR A 81 -5.14 4.62 1.15
C TYR A 81 -3.94 5.26 1.83
N PHE A 82 -3.98 5.36 3.16
CA PHE A 82 -2.84 5.86 3.92
C PHE A 82 -1.59 5.00 3.68
N THR A 83 -1.72 3.68 3.64
CA THR A 83 -0.60 2.76 3.36
C THR A 83 -0.01 2.98 1.97
N VAL A 84 -0.84 3.18 0.95
CA VAL A 84 -0.39 3.45 -0.43
C VAL A 84 0.34 4.79 -0.51
N LEU A 85 -0.19 5.85 0.10
CA LEU A 85 0.50 7.14 0.18
C LEU A 85 1.82 7.03 0.95
N PHE A 86 1.85 6.18 1.98
CA PHE A 86 3.05 5.96 2.78
C PHE A 86 4.18 5.25 2.02
N ILE A 87 3.92 4.58 0.88
CA ILE A 87 4.95 3.93 0.04
C ILE A 87 6.01 4.94 -0.44
N TRP A 88 5.67 6.21 -0.59
CA TRP A 88 6.64 7.24 -0.99
C TRP A 88 7.72 7.50 0.05
N VAL A 89 7.40 7.36 1.35
CA VAL A 89 8.33 7.60 2.45
C VAL A 89 9.56 6.67 2.41
N PRO A 90 9.43 5.33 2.36
CA PRO A 90 10.58 4.44 2.21
C PRO A 90 11.30 4.62 0.87
N LEU A 91 10.57 4.98 -0.19
CA LEU A 91 11.17 5.25 -1.49
C LEU A 91 12.15 6.42 -1.43
N LEU A 92 11.86 7.45 -0.63
CA LEU A 92 12.72 8.62 -0.45
C LEU A 92 13.78 8.41 0.64
N PHE A 93 13.39 7.90 1.81
CA PHE A 93 14.23 7.98 3.02
C PHE A 93 14.86 6.66 3.46
N CYS A 94 14.28 5.51 3.09
CA CYS A 94 14.80 4.21 3.53
C CYS A 94 16.09 3.84 2.80
N LYS A 95 17.05 3.31 3.57
CA LYS A 95 18.34 2.83 3.06
C LYS A 95 18.54 1.33 3.30
N ASN A 96 17.73 0.71 4.16
CA ASN A 96 17.87 -0.69 4.47
C ASN A 96 17.31 -1.58 3.35
N PRO A 97 18.13 -2.46 2.72
CA PRO A 97 17.67 -3.30 1.62
C PRO A 97 16.49 -4.21 1.98
N SER A 98 16.42 -4.72 3.22
CA SER A 98 15.34 -5.62 3.64
C SER A 98 13.99 -4.91 3.70
N ILE A 99 13.95 -3.67 4.19
CA ILE A 99 12.73 -2.84 4.17
C ILE A 99 12.38 -2.44 2.73
N LEU A 100 13.36 -2.07 1.91
CA LEU A 100 13.10 -1.73 0.50
C LEU A 100 12.53 -2.94 -0.27
N MET A 101 13.05 -4.15 -0.03
CA MET A 101 12.50 -5.39 -0.59
C MET A 101 11.06 -5.65 -0.15
N PHE A 102 10.72 -5.38 1.11
CA PHE A 102 9.34 -5.46 1.59
C PHE A 102 8.39 -4.57 0.78
N TYR A 103 8.75 -3.31 0.57
CA TYR A 103 7.91 -2.39 -0.19
C TYR A 103 7.85 -2.73 -1.68
N MET A 104 8.93 -3.24 -2.26
CA MET A 104 8.91 -3.75 -3.63
C MET A 104 7.93 -4.91 -3.76
N PHE A 105 7.97 -5.86 -2.81
CA PHE A 105 7.01 -6.96 -2.74
C PHE A 105 5.57 -6.46 -2.54
N TYR A 106 5.36 -5.48 -1.66
CA TYR A 106 4.06 -4.86 -1.42
C TYR A 106 3.46 -4.26 -2.71
N ILE A 107 4.25 -3.50 -3.48
CA ILE A 107 3.80 -2.92 -4.77
C ILE A 107 3.48 -4.02 -5.79
N ILE A 108 4.31 -5.06 -5.88
CA ILE A 108 4.07 -6.20 -6.77
C ILE A 108 2.74 -6.88 -6.43
N VAL A 109 2.45 -7.09 -5.15
CA VAL A 109 1.18 -7.67 -4.69
C VAL A 109 -0.01 -6.79 -5.08
N ILE A 110 0.12 -5.45 -4.96
CA ILE A 110 -0.91 -4.51 -5.43
C ILE A 110 -1.11 -4.63 -6.94
N LEU A 111 -0.04 -4.66 -7.73
CA LEU A 111 -0.11 -4.77 -9.18
C LEU A 111 -0.77 -6.08 -9.61
N ILE A 112 -0.36 -7.22 -9.04
CA ILE A 112 -0.98 -8.52 -9.32
C ILE A 112 -2.46 -8.47 -8.96
N GLY A 113 -2.79 -7.94 -7.78
CA GLY A 113 -4.18 -7.82 -7.34
C GLY A 113 -5.02 -6.91 -8.23
N TRP A 114 -4.41 -5.90 -8.83
CA TRP A 114 -5.05 -4.98 -9.76
C TRP A 114 -5.26 -5.64 -11.13
N THR A 115 -4.26 -6.34 -11.67
CA THR A 115 -4.35 -7.07 -12.94
C THR A 115 -5.38 -8.21 -12.87
N LEU A 116 -5.40 -8.98 -11.78
CA LEU A 116 -6.36 -10.07 -11.56
C LEU A 116 -7.81 -9.59 -11.36
N ASN A 117 -8.01 -8.29 -11.27
CA ASN A 117 -9.27 -7.67 -10.92
C ASN A 117 -9.74 -6.67 -11.99
N ASN A 118 -9.42 -6.95 -13.25
CA ASN A 118 -9.85 -6.19 -14.43
C ASN A 118 -9.55 -4.69 -14.34
N GLY A 119 -8.40 -4.31 -13.76
CA GLY A 119 -8.06 -2.90 -13.65
C GLY A 119 -8.77 -2.16 -12.50
N ILE A 120 -9.34 -2.89 -11.53
CA ILE A 120 -9.85 -2.32 -10.26
C ILE A 120 -8.91 -2.72 -9.12
N CYS A 121 -8.63 -1.83 -8.16
CA CYS A 121 -7.83 -2.23 -7.00
C CYS A 121 -8.63 -3.22 -6.12
N MET A 122 -7.92 -4.15 -5.46
CA MET A 122 -8.54 -5.16 -4.60
C MET A 122 -9.49 -4.58 -3.53
N LEU A 123 -9.23 -3.37 -3.04
CA LEU A 123 -10.04 -2.69 -2.02
C LEU A 123 -11.06 -1.68 -2.58
N GLY A 124 -11.38 -1.78 -3.87
CA GLY A 124 -12.36 -0.95 -4.57
C GLY A 124 -11.72 0.02 -5.57
N GLU A 125 -12.51 0.99 -6.06
CA GLU A 125 -11.97 2.15 -6.78
C GLU A 125 -10.93 2.80 -5.86
N LEU A 126 -9.64 2.60 -6.14
CA LEU A 126 -8.57 3.38 -5.53
C LEU A 126 -8.70 4.76 -6.17
N SER A 127 -9.45 5.64 -5.52
CA SER A 127 -9.68 7.00 -5.95
C SER A 127 -8.35 7.75 -5.93
N TRP A 128 -7.57 7.60 -6.99
CA TRP A 128 -7.03 8.79 -7.62
C TRP A 128 -8.19 9.65 -8.17
N ASP A 129 -9.35 9.02 -8.43
CA ASP A 129 -10.66 9.63 -8.74
C ASP A 129 -11.37 10.16 -7.48
N TYR A 130 -10.97 11.33 -7.00
CA TYR A 130 -11.70 12.03 -5.95
C TYR A 130 -13.14 12.31 -6.42
N LYS A 131 -14.13 11.78 -5.70
CA LYS A 131 -15.53 12.25 -5.79
C LYS A 131 -15.69 13.47 -4.89
N ILE A 132 -15.74 14.67 -5.48
CA ILE A 132 -16.18 15.88 -4.77
C ILE A 132 -17.63 16.12 -5.18
N ASN A 133 -18.54 16.20 -4.20
CA ASN A 133 -19.97 16.51 -4.39
C ASN A 133 -20.71 15.58 -5.37
N GLU A 134 -20.59 14.26 -5.20
CA GLU A 134 -21.26 13.22 -6.04
C GLU A 134 -20.88 13.25 -7.53
N LYS A 135 -20.13 14.24 -7.99
CA LYS A 135 -19.47 14.25 -9.28
C LYS A 135 -18.28 13.31 -9.19
N LYS A 136 -18.36 12.19 -9.91
CA LYS A 136 -17.16 11.47 -10.31
C LYS A 136 -16.35 12.43 -11.17
N TYR A 137 -15.19 12.84 -10.67
CA TYR A 137 -14.14 13.31 -11.55
C TYR A 137 -13.50 12.03 -12.08
N GLU A 138 -14.18 11.40 -13.05
CA GLU A 138 -13.58 10.32 -13.82
C GLU A 138 -12.43 10.99 -14.59
N GLY A 139 -11.19 10.72 -14.19
CA GLY A 139 -10.12 10.83 -15.16
C GLY A 139 -10.54 9.93 -16.32
N ASN A 140 -10.64 10.48 -17.54
CA ASN A 140 -11.08 9.75 -18.72
C ASN A 140 -10.50 8.32 -18.69
N ASN A 141 -11.37 7.31 -18.56
CA ASN A 141 -11.00 5.93 -18.22
C ASN A 141 -9.95 5.30 -19.16
N GLU A 142 -9.75 5.89 -20.34
CA GLU A 142 -8.78 5.46 -21.35
C GLU A 142 -7.35 5.97 -21.12
N LEU A 143 -7.17 7.10 -20.43
CA LEU A 143 -5.85 7.70 -20.17
C LEU A 143 -5.31 7.36 -18.78
N ASP A 144 -6.16 7.20 -17.77
CA ASP A 144 -5.76 7.06 -16.37
C ASP A 144 -5.20 5.67 -15.98
N SER A 145 -5.72 4.62 -16.63
CA SER A 145 -5.30 3.22 -16.42
C SER A 145 -3.79 2.99 -16.67
N PRO A 146 -3.22 3.41 -17.82
CA PRO A 146 -1.80 3.18 -18.08
C PRO A 146 -0.88 4.02 -17.18
N TRP A 147 -1.20 5.27 -16.85
CA TRP A 147 -0.33 6.11 -16.01
C TRP A 147 -0.18 5.60 -14.58
N ARG A 148 -1.27 5.06 -14.00
CA ARG A 148 -1.25 4.45 -12.66
C ARG A 148 -0.34 3.21 -12.65
N GLY A 149 -0.41 2.36 -13.68
CA GLY A 149 0.46 1.20 -13.84
C GLY A 149 1.92 1.61 -14.04
N LEU A 150 2.17 2.58 -14.92
CA LEU A 150 3.50 3.15 -15.16
C LEU A 150 4.13 3.73 -13.90
N THR A 151 3.34 4.39 -13.05
CA THR A 151 3.83 4.96 -11.77
C THR A 151 4.31 3.85 -10.83
N LEU A 152 3.51 2.79 -10.66
CA LEU A 152 3.89 1.65 -9.81
C LEU A 152 5.10 0.89 -10.38
N ILE A 153 5.17 0.73 -11.71
CA ILE A 153 6.35 0.14 -12.38
C ILE A 153 7.59 1.01 -12.15
N GLY A 154 7.46 2.33 -12.30
CA GLY A 154 8.54 3.28 -12.01
C GLY A 154 9.03 3.19 -10.57
N MET A 155 8.11 3.06 -9.60
CA MET A 155 8.47 2.83 -8.20
C MET A 155 9.25 1.53 -8.01
N ILE A 156 8.84 0.43 -8.66
CA ILE A 156 9.55 -0.85 -8.60
C ILE A 156 10.98 -0.70 -9.13
N ILE A 157 11.17 -0.02 -10.26
CA ILE A 157 12.48 0.22 -10.86
C ILE A 157 13.37 1.03 -9.88
N ILE A 158 12.84 2.09 -9.29
CA ILE A 158 13.57 2.90 -8.31
C ILE A 158 13.97 2.06 -7.08
N LEU A 159 13.03 1.28 -6.53
CA LEU A 159 13.32 0.39 -5.39
C LEU A 159 14.39 -0.64 -5.75
N PHE A 160 14.31 -1.25 -6.92
CA PHE A 160 15.29 -2.21 -7.41
C PHE A 160 16.70 -1.61 -7.49
N ILE A 161 16.83 -0.42 -8.08
CA ILE A 161 18.11 0.30 -8.14
C ILE A 161 18.64 0.61 -6.74
N LYS A 162 17.78 1.11 -5.84
CA LYS A 162 18.17 1.40 -4.45
C LYS A 162 18.61 0.13 -3.71
N ILE A 163 17.92 -0.99 -3.88
CA ILE A 163 18.27 -2.28 -3.26
C ILE A 163 19.67 -2.71 -3.70
N ILE A 164 19.96 -2.67 -5.00
CA ILE A 164 21.30 -3.01 -5.52
C ILE A 164 22.36 -2.07 -4.93
N TYR A 165 22.11 -0.76 -4.99
CA TYR A 165 23.05 0.26 -4.52
C TYR A 165 23.40 0.09 -3.03
N TYR A 166 22.39 -0.03 -2.15
CA TYR A 166 22.63 -0.17 -0.72
C TYR A 166 23.15 -1.56 -0.33
N THR A 167 22.83 -2.60 -1.09
CA THR A 167 23.44 -3.93 -0.89
C THR A 167 24.93 -3.90 -1.22
N TYR A 168 25.31 -3.23 -2.32
CA TYR A 168 26.71 -3.05 -2.69
C TYR A 168 27.50 -2.25 -1.64
N LEU A 169 26.94 -1.13 -1.18
CA LEU A 169 27.58 -0.33 -0.12
C LEU A 169 27.77 -1.12 1.18
N ASN A 170 26.76 -1.86 1.63
CA ASN A 170 26.85 -2.66 2.84
C ASN A 170 27.90 -3.78 2.75
N LYS A 171 28.11 -4.34 1.54
CA LYS A 171 29.14 -5.36 1.31
C LYS A 171 30.55 -4.79 1.41
N ASN A 172 30.76 -3.55 0.97
CA ASN A 172 32.08 -2.90 0.95
C ASN A 172 32.40 -2.11 2.23
N SER A 173 31.45 -1.99 3.15
CA SER A 173 31.64 -1.35 4.47
C SER A 173 32.06 -2.31 5.59
N LYS A 174 32.20 -3.61 5.29
CA LYS A 174 32.68 -4.66 6.20
C LYS A 174 34.05 -5.14 5.76
#